data_AF-A0A9D2PHG2-F1
#
_entry.id   AF-A0A9D2PHG2-F1
#
_cell.length_a   1.000
_cell.length_b   1.000
_cell.length_c   1.000
_cell.angle_alpha   90.00
_cell.angle_beta   90.00
_cell.angle_gamma   90.00
#
_symmetry.space_group_name_H-M   'P 1'
#
loop_
_entity.id
_entity.type
_entity.pdbx_description
1 polymer ?
#
loop_
_entity_poly.entity_id
_entity_poly.type
_entity_poly.pdbx_seq_one_letter_code
_entity_poly.pdbx_strand_id
1 'polypeptide(L)' 'MTNHDELSYYLSLGLAVRVDGVTINRRNLEHVDLILKEDDSYMKEFIENRKGEIFAVDYQKIRE' A
#
# COMPACT_ATOMS: atom_id res chain seq x y z
N MET A 1 11.57 0.61 7.13
CA MET A 1 11.98 1.24 5.86
C MET A 1 11.37 0.43 4.74
N THR A 2 10.18 0.82 4.32
CA THR A 2 9.35 0.01 3.44
C THR A 2 9.05 0.86 2.21
N ASN A 3 10.04 0.95 1.33
CA ASN A 3 10.05 1.92 0.24
C ASN A 3 10.14 1.18 -1.09
N HIS A 4 9.13 1.25 -1.93
CA HIS A 4 9.17 0.86 -3.34
C HIS A 4 9.23 -0.63 -3.63
N ASP A 5 10.18 -1.39 -3.06
CA ASP A 5 10.32 -2.83 -3.29
C ASP A 5 9.10 -3.59 -2.76
N GLU A 6 8.58 -3.23 -1.59
CA GLU A 6 7.40 -3.89 -1.02
C GLU A 6 6.13 -3.58 -1.83
N LEU A 7 5.91 -2.32 -2.20
CA LEU A 7 4.75 -1.93 -3.00
C LEU A 7 4.83 -2.53 -4.42
N SER A 8 6.02 -2.54 -5.03
CA SER A 8 6.29 -3.21 -6.30
C SER A 8 6.05 -4.71 -6.21
N TYR A 9 6.45 -5.32 -5.09
CA TYR A 9 6.22 -6.73 -4.81
C TYR A 9 4.73 -7.05 -4.76
N TYR A 10 3.93 -6.28 -4.01
CA TYR A 10 2.48 -6.46 -3.95
C TYR A 10 1.82 -6.26 -5.32
N LEU A 11 2.22 -5.24 -6.07
CA LEU A 11 1.72 -5.04 -7.44
C LEU A 11 2.14 -6.18 -8.39
N SER A 12 3.31 -6.78 -8.20
CA SER A 12 3.78 -7.93 -8.97
C SER A 12 3.01 -9.22 -8.64
N LEU A 13 2.58 -9.38 -7.39
CA LEU A 13 1.67 -10.44 -6.96
C LEU A 13 0.23 -10.26 -7.47
N GLY A 14 -0.08 -9.13 -8.11
CA GLY A 14 -1.43 -8.79 -8.56
C GLY A 14 -2.34 -8.29 -7.44
N LEU A 15 -1.77 -7.94 -6.28
CA LEU A 15 -2.53 -7.32 -5.18
C LEU A 15 -2.83 -5.87 -5.52
N ALA A 16 -4.02 -5.41 -5.11
CA ALA A 16 -4.34 -3.99 -5.19
C ALA A 16 -3.67 -3.25 -4.03
N VAL A 17 -2.82 -2.27 -4.34
CA VAL A 17 -2.24 -1.38 -3.32
C VAL A 17 -3.11 -0.13 -3.24
N ARG A 18 -3.46 0.28 -2.03
CA ARG A 18 -4.26 1.46 -1.75
C ARG A 18 -3.59 2.32 -0.70
N VAL A 19 -3.66 3.64 -0.85
CA VAL A 19 -3.14 4.60 0.12
C VAL A 19 -4.21 5.67 0.33
N ASP A 20 -4.69 5.81 1.56
CA ASP A 20 -5.84 6.67 1.92
C ASP A 20 -7.05 6.47 0.98
N GLY A 21 -7.33 5.21 0.62
CA GLY A 21 -8.43 4.85 -0.29
C GLY A 21 -8.15 5.12 -1.78
N VAL A 22 -6.99 5.68 -2.14
CA VAL A 22 -6.56 5.86 -3.53
C VAL A 22 -5.87 4.60 -4.02
N THR A 23 -6.34 4.01 -5.12
CA THR A 23 -5.69 2.84 -5.71
C THR A 23 -4.40 3.25 -6.41
N ILE A 24 -3.31 2.61 -6.01
CA ILE A 24 -1.97 2.84 -6.54
C ILE A 24 -1.70 1.87 -7.68
N ASN A 25 -1.11 2.42 -8.74
CA ASN A 25 -0.64 1.65 -9.87
C ASN A 25 0.84 2.02 -10.11
N ARG A 26 1.51 1.28 -11.01
CA ARG A 26 2.94 1.49 -11.30
C ARG A 26 3.32 2.92 -11.69
N ARG A 27 2.39 3.73 -12.23
CA ARG A 27 2.65 5.13 -12.61
C ARG A 27 2.66 6.08 -11.42
N ASN A 28 1.89 5.77 -10.38
CA ASN A 28 1.78 6.61 -9.18
C ASN A 28 2.63 6.07 -8.01
N LEU A 29 3.32 4.97 -8.24
CA LEU A 29 4.11 4.25 -7.25
C LEU A 29 5.27 5.10 -6.71
N GLU A 30 6.01 5.79 -7.57
CA GLU A 30 7.13 6.65 -7.17
C GLU A 30 6.67 7.80 -6.26
N HIS A 31 5.51 8.38 -6.55
CA HIS A 31 4.95 9.46 -5.72
C HIS A 31 4.49 8.96 -4.35
N VAL A 32 3.90 7.77 -4.30
CA VAL A 32 3.43 7.15 -3.05
C VAL A 32 4.58 6.69 -2.18
N ASP A 33 5.62 6.14 -2.81
CA ASP A 33 6.84 5.74 -2.12
C ASP A 33 7.42 6.90 -1.31
N LEU A 34 7.51 8.08 -1.92
CA LEU A 34 7.98 9.29 -1.25
C LEU A 34 7.10 9.67 -0.06
N ILE A 35 5.78 9.61 -0.21
CA ILE A 35 4.83 9.95 0.87
C ILE A 35 4.96 9.00 2.06
N LEU A 36 4.99 7.69 1.80
CA LEU A 36 5.12 6.66 2.86
C LEU A 36 6.51 6.66 3.50
N LYS A 37 7.54 7.15 2.80
CA LYS A 37 8.90 7.29 3.31
C LYS A 37 9.06 8.48 4.25
N GLU A 38 8.40 9.59 3.95
CA GLU A 38 8.51 10.84 4.71
C GLU A 38 7.60 10.89 5.94
N ASP A 39 6.56 10.05 5.96
CA ASP A 39 5.51 10.09 6.97
C ASP A 39 5.37 8.72 7.64
N ASP A 40 5.95 8.56 8.83
CA ASP A 40 5.84 7.34 9.65
C ASP A 40 4.41 7.13 10.21
N SER A 41 3.50 8.07 9.95
CA SER A 41 2.12 8.01 10.43
C SER A 41 1.23 7.14 9.54
N TYR A 42 1.75 6.23 8.73
CA TYR A 42 0.94 5.32 7.92
C TYR A 42 0.96 3.90 8.46
N MET A 43 -0.23 3.34 8.69
CA MET A 43 -0.41 1.93 9.06
C MET A 43 -0.73 1.10 7.83
N LYS A 44 -0.06 -0.04 7.69
CA LYS A 44 -0.35 -1.05 6.67
C LYS A 44 -1.40 -2.04 7.18
N GLU A 45 -2.48 -2.19 6.43
CA GLU A 45 -3.55 -3.17 6.64
C GLU A 45 -3.64 -4.12 5.43
N PHE A 46 -3.86 -5.41 5.70
CA PHE A 46 -4.10 -6.40 4.65
C PHE A 46 -5.61 -6.63 4.52
N ILE A 47 -6.14 -6.43 3.32
CA ILE A 47 -7.55 -6.70 3.03
C ILE A 47 -7.69 -8.10 2.45
N GLU A 48 -8.46 -8.91 3.16
CA GLU A 48 -8.74 -10.30 2.82
C GLU A 48 -10.11 -10.46 2.17
N ASN A 49 -10.20 -11.42 1.25
CA ASN A 49 -11.48 -11.78 0.62
C ASN A 49 -12.27 -12.72 1.56
N ARG A 50 -13.49 -13.10 1.16
CA ARG A 50 -14.35 -14.03 1.94
C ARG A 50 -13.74 -15.42 2.17
N LYS A 51 -12.65 -15.76 1.48
CA LYS A 51 -11.91 -17.02 1.64
C LYS A 51 -10.68 -16.89 2.56
N GLY A 52 -10.40 -15.69 3.07
CA GLY A 52 -9.19 -15.41 3.85
C GLY A 52 -7.94 -15.22 3.00
N GLU A 53 -8.09 -14.95 1.70
CA GLU A 53 -6.95 -14.66 0.82
C GLU A 53 -6.78 -13.14 0.72
N ILE A 54 -5.56 -12.66 0.97
CA ILE A 54 -5.20 -11.26 0.80
C ILE A 54 -5.34 -10.90 -0.68
N PHE A 55 -6.15 -9.89 -0.98
CA PHE A 55 -6.32 -9.37 -2.33
C PHE A 55 -5.88 -7.92 -2.47
N ALA A 56 -5.74 -7.20 -1.34
CA ALA A 56 -5.29 -5.82 -1.34
C ALA A 56 -4.51 -5.48 -0.08
N VAL A 57 -3.71 -4.43 -0.18
CA VAL A 57 -2.96 -3.81 0.91
C VAL A 57 -3.38 -2.35 0.98
N ASP A 58 -3.83 -1.89 2.14
CA ASP A 58 -4.27 -0.52 2.38
C ASP A 58 -3.30 0.16 3.35
N TYR A 59 -2.78 1.31 2.96
CA TYR A 59 -2.00 2.17 3.84
C TYR A 59 -2.87 3.34 4.26
N GLN A 60 -3.16 3.43 5.55
CA GLN A 60 -4.00 4.49 6.11
C GLN A 60 -3.18 5.40 7.00
N LYS A 61 -3.39 6.71 6.86
CA LYS A 61 -2.76 7.63 7.78
C LYS A 61 -3.39 7.49 9.17
N ILE A 62 -2.57 7.10 10.13
CA ILE A 62 -2.84 7.19 11.57
C ILE A 62 -2.97 8.68 11.89
N ARG A 63 -4.20 9.12 12.15
CA ARG A 63 -4.44 10.44 12.74
C ARG A 63 -4.20 10.32 14.24
N GLU A 64 -3.18 11.02 14.75
CA GLU A 64 -3.05 11.34 16.18
C GLU A 64 -4.24 12.15 16.69
#